data_AF-A0A538Q4J0-F1
#
_entry.id   AF-A0A538Q4J0-F1
#
_cell.length_a   1.000
_cell.length_b   1.000
_cell.length_c   1.000
_cell.angle_alpha   90.00
_cell.angle_beta   90.00
_cell.angle_gamma   90.00
#
_symmetry.space_group_name_H-M   'P 1'
#
loop_
_entity.id
_entity.type
_entity.pdbx_description
1 polymer ?
#
loop_
_entity_poly.entity_id
_entity_poly.type
_entity_poly.pdbx_seq_one_letter_code
_entity_poly.pdbx_strand_id
1 'polypeptide(L)'
;MNGQVDWILTMSVRRDHKYGHWLYRKQIRLADGRRVRLFDVPTTVGLPDTKAGAERAERMHLDRILKTGEVSQTPPPPKECPTVSDFVPMYLDASRLQNKPSSLDSKEGTLRCHVVPAIGHLRLDQVTYAVIEDLKLTLSRKPARAADKGDGDEPRDTLTAKSICSVSR
;
A
#
# COMPACT_ATOMS: atom_id res chain seq x y z
N MET A 1 24.25 30.05 -25.27
CA MET A 1 22.79 30.27 -25.17
C MET A 1 22.44 30.29 -23.71
N ASN A 2 22.30 31.49 -23.14
CA ASN A 2 22.25 31.71 -21.70
C ASN A 2 20.82 31.51 -21.20
N GLY A 3 20.60 30.52 -20.33
CA GLY A 3 19.31 30.30 -19.69
C GLY A 3 18.89 31.55 -18.92
N GLN A 4 17.86 32.23 -19.40
CA GLN A 4 17.35 33.45 -18.79
C GLN A 4 16.60 33.09 -17.51
N VAL A 5 17.21 33.38 -16.36
CA VAL A 5 16.60 33.26 -15.03
C VAL A 5 15.64 34.43 -14.85
N ASP A 6 14.45 34.32 -15.45
CA ASP A 6 13.42 35.32 -15.25
C ASP A 6 12.88 35.24 -13.81
N TRP A 7 12.62 36.43 -13.25
CA TRP A 7 12.16 36.80 -11.90
C TRP A 7 13.10 36.56 -10.70
N ILE A 8 13.70 37.67 -10.26
CA ILE A 8 14.52 37.80 -9.06
C ILE A 8 13.57 37.90 -7.85
N LEU A 9 13.39 36.80 -7.10
CA LEU A 9 13.14 36.97 -5.67
C LEU A 9 14.43 37.53 -5.08
N THR A 10 14.43 38.84 -4.80
CA THR A 10 15.55 39.56 -4.18
C THR A 10 15.95 38.96 -2.82
N MET A 11 15.15 38.03 -2.26
CA MET A 11 15.41 37.30 -1.01
C MET A 11 15.09 35.79 -1.15
N SER A 12 15.84 35.06 -1.99
CA SER A 12 15.71 33.59 -2.12
C SER A 12 16.08 32.84 -0.83
N VAL A 13 17.01 33.39 -0.06
CA VAL A 13 17.47 32.89 1.23
C VAL A 13 16.77 33.65 2.35
N ARG A 14 16.11 32.92 3.26
CA ARG A 14 15.44 33.51 4.41
C ARG A 14 15.61 32.65 5.66
N ARG A 15 15.52 33.29 6.82
CA ARG A 15 15.44 32.59 8.10
C ARG A 15 13.99 32.21 8.38
N ASP A 16 13.76 30.96 8.76
CA ASP A 16 12.45 30.52 9.21
C ASP A 16 12.13 31.14 10.58
N HIS A 17 10.97 31.76 10.70
CA HIS A 17 10.52 32.40 11.94
C HIS A 17 10.10 31.37 13.00
N LYS A 18 9.69 30.16 12.59
CA LYS A 18 9.22 29.13 13.51
C LYS A 18 10.34 28.33 14.16
N TYR A 19 11.37 27.98 13.40
CA TYR A 19 12.45 27.10 13.85
C TYR A 19 13.82 27.78 13.86
N GLY A 20 13.95 28.97 13.26
CA GLY A 20 15.20 29.72 13.24
C GLY A 20 16.25 29.22 12.25
N HIS A 21 15.94 28.20 11.44
CA HIS A 21 16.83 27.67 10.41
C HIS A 21 16.90 28.56 9.18
N TRP A 22 18.05 28.60 8.53
CA TRP A 22 18.20 29.21 7.22
C TRP A 22 17.73 28.24 6.14
N LEU A 23 16.91 28.74 5.22
CA LEU A 23 16.43 27.97 4.08
C LEU A 23 16.49 28.81 2.83
N TYR A 24 16.55 28.14 1.68
CA TYR A 24 16.43 28.81 0.40
C TYR A 24 15.25 28.24 -0.39
N ARG A 25 14.54 29.13 -1.08
CA ARG A 25 13.45 28.78 -1.98
C ARG A 25 13.56 29.64 -3.22
N LYS A 26 13.70 28.99 -4.36
CA LYS A 26 13.78 29.66 -5.66
C LYS A 26 13.04 28.84 -6.70
N GLN A 27 12.50 29.50 -7.70
CA GLN A 27 11.94 28.81 -8.85
C GLN A 27 12.75 29.28 -10.06
N ILE A 28 13.20 28.33 -10.86
CA ILE A 28 13.97 28.58 -12.07
C ILE A 28 13.21 28.06 -13.28
N ARG A 29 13.43 28.73 -14.41
CA ARG A 29 13.03 28.23 -15.72
C ARG A 29 14.25 27.60 -16.36
N LEU A 30 14.12 26.34 -16.75
CA LEU A 30 15.15 25.64 -17.52
C LEU A 30 15.04 26.04 -18.99
N ALA A 31 16.10 25.78 -19.77
CA ALA A 31 16.10 26.04 -21.21
C ALA A 31 14.96 25.30 -21.94
N ASP A 32 14.52 24.16 -21.40
CA ASP A 32 13.39 23.36 -21.90
C ASP A 32 12.00 23.99 -21.62
N GLY A 33 11.94 25.21 -21.07
CA GLY A 33 10.70 25.90 -20.70
C GLY A 33 10.03 25.36 -19.42
N ARG A 34 10.52 24.25 -18.86
CA ARG A 34 10.05 23.69 -17.58
C ARG A 34 10.35 24.63 -16.42
N ARG A 35 9.41 24.73 -15.48
CA ARG A 35 9.57 25.48 -14.22
C ARG A 35 9.89 24.52 -13.10
N VAL A 36 11.03 24.74 -12.45
CA VAL A 36 11.52 23.89 -11.36
C VAL A 36 11.57 24.71 -10.08
N ARG A 37 11.04 24.15 -9.00
CA ARG A 37 11.15 24.73 -7.67
C ARG A 37 12.32 24.09 -6.94
N LEU A 38 13.29 24.92 -6.57
CA LEU A 38 14.37 24.63 -5.65
C LEU A 38 13.90 24.92 -4.22
N PHE A 39 14.12 23.96 -3.34
CA PHE A 39 13.93 24.13 -1.90
C PHE A 39 14.91 23.24 -1.19
N ASP A 40 15.67 23.81 -0.26
CA ASP A 40 16.48 23.03 0.66
C ASP A 40 16.97 23.89 1.85
N VAL A 41 17.63 23.23 2.78
CA VAL A 41 18.38 23.81 3.89
C VAL A 41 19.89 23.60 3.67
N PRO A 42 20.77 24.47 4.19
CA PRO A 42 22.22 24.33 4.03
C PRO A 42 22.74 23.01 4.59
N THR A 43 22.14 22.53 5.68
CA THR A 43 22.54 21.29 6.37
C THR A 43 22.45 20.07 5.46
N THR A 44 21.53 20.02 4.50
CA THR A 44 21.39 18.90 3.54
C THR A 44 22.63 18.68 2.68
N VAL A 45 23.38 19.76 2.41
CA VAL A 45 24.62 19.73 1.61
C VAL A 45 25.86 19.68 2.53
N GLY A 46 25.67 19.49 3.84
CA GLY A 46 26.76 19.50 4.83
C GLY A 46 27.30 20.91 5.14
N LEU A 47 26.52 21.96 4.87
CA LEU A 47 26.89 23.34 5.16
C LEU A 47 26.33 23.80 6.53
N PRO A 48 27.01 24.74 7.21
CA PRO A 48 26.51 25.26 8.49
C PRO A 48 25.22 26.03 8.31
N ASP A 49 24.32 25.96 9.30
CA ASP A 49 23.01 26.64 9.35
C ASP A 49 23.15 28.16 9.54
N THR A 50 23.66 28.81 8.49
CA THR A 50 23.98 30.23 8.43
C THR A 50 23.47 30.81 7.11
N LYS A 51 23.26 32.12 7.06
CA LYS A 51 22.85 32.82 5.83
C LYS A 51 23.82 32.51 4.67
N ALA A 52 25.11 32.63 4.92
CA ALA A 52 26.16 32.35 3.94
C ALA A 52 26.17 30.87 3.51
N GLY A 53 25.89 29.95 4.44
CA GLY A 53 25.71 28.53 4.13
C GLY A 53 24.53 28.30 3.18
N ALA A 54 23.39 28.94 3.44
CA ALA A 54 22.20 28.81 2.59
C ALA A 54 22.40 29.43 1.19
N GLU A 55 23.10 30.56 1.08
CA GLU A 55 23.48 31.15 -0.22
C GLU A 55 24.42 30.24 -1.02
N ARG A 56 25.39 29.61 -0.34
CA ARG A 56 26.31 28.66 -0.99
C ARG A 56 25.58 27.39 -1.42
N ALA A 57 24.67 26.88 -0.59
CA ALA A 57 23.82 25.75 -0.92
C ALA A 57 22.92 26.04 -2.13
N GLU A 58 22.31 27.24 -2.20
CA GLU A 58 21.52 27.68 -3.35
C GLU A 58 22.36 27.66 -4.63
N ARG A 59 23.57 28.23 -4.62
CA ARG A 59 24.47 28.23 -5.78
C ARG A 59 24.82 26.83 -6.24
N MET A 60 25.18 25.94 -5.32
CA MET A 60 25.49 24.54 -5.65
C MET A 60 24.28 23.81 -6.25
N HIS A 61 23.08 24.05 -5.72
CA HIS A 61 21.85 23.44 -6.24
C HIS A 61 21.50 23.97 -7.63
N LEU A 62 21.66 25.28 -7.86
CA LEU A 62 21.51 25.89 -9.18
C LEU A 62 22.51 25.32 -10.19
N ASP A 63 23.79 25.25 -9.84
CA ASP A 63 24.83 24.69 -10.70
C ASP A 63 24.56 23.24 -11.04
N ARG A 64 24.08 22.44 -10.07
CA ARG A 64 23.69 21.04 -10.29
C ARG A 64 22.56 20.93 -11.30
N ILE A 65 21.49 21.72 -11.16
CA ILE A 65 20.34 21.65 -12.08
C ILE A 65 20.70 22.19 -13.46
N LEU A 66 21.48 23.28 -13.56
CA LEU A 66 21.89 23.83 -14.86
C LEU A 66 22.83 22.89 -15.61
N LYS A 67 23.70 22.15 -14.92
CA LYS A 67 24.62 21.18 -15.53
C LYS A 67 23.94 19.86 -15.89
N THR A 68 23.03 19.37 -15.04
CA THR A 68 22.47 18.02 -15.15
C THR A 68 21.10 18.02 -15.85
N GLY A 69 20.35 19.13 -15.81
CA GLY A 69 18.96 19.22 -16.28
C GLY A 69 17.94 18.46 -15.41
N GLU A 70 18.42 17.53 -14.59
CA GLU A 70 17.60 16.71 -13.70
C GLU A 70 17.29 17.44 -12.40
N VAL A 71 15.99 17.61 -12.15
CA VAL A 71 15.46 17.83 -10.81
C VAL A 71 15.48 16.48 -10.15
N SER A 72 16.60 16.09 -9.54
CA SER A 72 16.69 14.87 -8.75
C SER A 72 15.80 15.03 -7.51
N GLN A 73 14.50 14.85 -7.70
CA GLN A 73 13.65 14.16 -6.74
C GLN A 73 13.97 12.68 -6.94
N THR A 74 15.20 12.25 -6.64
CA THR A 74 15.49 10.81 -6.67
C THR A 74 14.53 10.17 -5.67
N PRO A 75 13.55 9.36 -6.11
CA PRO A 75 12.74 8.62 -5.16
C PRO A 75 13.70 7.77 -4.33
N PRO A 76 13.52 7.69 -3.00
CA PRO A 76 14.40 6.88 -2.16
C PRO A 76 14.50 5.47 -2.75
N PRO A 77 15.66 4.82 -2.64
CA PRO A 77 15.85 3.48 -3.18
C PRO A 77 14.72 2.57 -2.69
N PRO A 78 14.16 1.73 -3.58
CA PRO A 78 13.01 0.89 -3.24
C PRO A 78 13.37 0.05 -2.03
N LYS A 79 12.65 0.23 -0.94
CA LYS A 79 12.85 -0.56 0.27
C LYS A 79 12.59 -2.04 -0.08
N GLU A 80 13.45 -2.92 0.39
CA GLU A 80 13.24 -4.37 0.29
C GLU A 80 12.17 -4.79 1.29
N CYS A 81 10.90 -4.47 1.00
CA CYS A 81 9.76 -4.95 1.75
C CYS A 81 9.49 -6.44 1.50
N PRO A 82 9.19 -7.21 2.57
CA PRO A 82 8.97 -8.64 2.50
C PRO A 82 7.64 -8.99 1.82
N THR A 83 7.50 -10.26 1.47
CA THR A 83 6.28 -10.84 0.92
C THR A 83 5.22 -11.00 2.01
N VAL A 84 3.94 -11.03 1.62
CA VAL A 84 2.83 -11.30 2.57
C VAL A 84 3.03 -12.66 3.25
N SER A 85 3.47 -13.70 2.53
CA SER A 85 3.77 -15.02 3.09
C SER A 85 4.87 -14.98 4.16
N ASP A 86 5.97 -14.27 3.89
CA ASP A 86 7.09 -14.09 4.83
C ASP A 86 6.67 -13.29 6.08
N PHE A 87 5.67 -12.42 5.95
CA PHE A 87 5.17 -11.58 7.05
C PHE A 87 4.19 -12.32 7.98
N VAL A 88 3.50 -13.37 7.49
CA VAL A 88 2.47 -14.08 8.26
C VAL A 88 2.95 -14.64 9.61
N PRO A 89 4.14 -15.28 9.72
CA PRO A 89 4.63 -15.78 11.00
C PRO A 89 4.77 -14.66 12.04
N MET A 90 5.37 -13.53 11.65
CA MET A 90 5.53 -12.36 12.50
C MET A 90 4.18 -11.80 12.97
N TYR A 91 3.18 -11.77 12.08
CA TYR A 91 1.83 -11.33 12.43
C TYR A 91 1.15 -12.26 13.44
N LEU A 92 1.32 -13.58 13.31
CA LEU A 92 0.75 -14.56 14.25
C LEU A 92 1.41 -14.46 15.63
N ASP A 93 2.73 -14.27 15.68
CA ASP A 93 3.47 -14.06 16.93
C ASP A 93 3.03 -12.78 17.65
N ALA A 94 2.90 -11.67 16.93
CA ALA A 94 2.36 -10.43 17.49
C ALA A 94 0.90 -10.60 17.94
N SER A 95 0.08 -11.33 17.17
CA SER A 95 -1.31 -11.58 17.52
C SER A 95 -1.44 -12.44 18.78
N ARG A 96 -0.54 -13.39 19.02
CA ARG A 96 -0.52 -14.26 20.21
C ARG A 96 -0.47 -13.48 21.51
N LEU A 97 0.23 -12.35 21.53
CA LEU A 97 0.34 -11.49 22.70
C LEU A 97 -0.96 -10.75 23.03
N GLN A 98 -1.81 -10.52 22.03
CA GLN A 98 -2.99 -9.65 22.17
C GLN A 98 -4.32 -10.41 22.20
N ASN A 99 -4.37 -11.62 21.66
CA ASN A 99 -5.64 -12.32 21.40
C ASN A 99 -5.75 -13.62 22.18
N LYS A 100 -6.99 -14.00 22.49
CA LYS A 100 -7.34 -15.33 23.02
C LYS A 100 -6.97 -16.42 22.01
N PRO A 101 -6.64 -17.64 22.45
CA PRO A 101 -6.22 -18.73 21.56
C PRO A 101 -7.27 -19.06 20.48
N SER A 102 -8.55 -19.10 20.82
CA SER A 102 -9.61 -19.36 19.83
C SER A 102 -9.69 -18.31 18.71
N SER A 103 -9.36 -17.06 19.02
CA SER A 103 -9.29 -15.98 18.03
C SER A 103 -8.03 -16.09 17.17
N LEU A 104 -6.94 -16.65 17.69
CA LEU A 104 -5.73 -16.95 16.91
C LEU A 104 -5.99 -18.06 15.92
N ASP A 105 -6.62 -19.16 16.34
CA ASP A 105 -6.95 -20.27 15.45
C ASP A 105 -7.82 -19.81 14.28
N SER A 106 -8.78 -18.92 14.55
CA SER A 106 -9.62 -18.30 13.51
C SER A 106 -8.81 -17.43 12.54
N LYS A 107 -7.84 -16.65 13.04
CA LYS A 107 -6.94 -15.82 12.22
C LYS A 107 -6.01 -16.69 11.38
N GLU A 108 -5.43 -17.72 11.97
CA GLU A 108 -4.56 -18.68 11.28
C GLU A 108 -5.32 -19.39 10.16
N GLY A 109 -6.54 -19.88 10.44
CA GLY A 109 -7.41 -20.48 9.43
C GLY A 109 -7.72 -19.51 8.29
N THR A 110 -8.06 -18.26 8.60
CA THR A 110 -8.34 -17.23 7.60
C THR A 110 -7.11 -16.95 6.73
N LEU A 111 -5.92 -16.82 7.33
CA LEU A 111 -4.69 -16.56 6.61
C LEU A 111 -4.33 -17.74 5.69
N ARG A 112 -4.42 -18.96 6.19
CA ARG A 112 -4.09 -20.18 5.44
C ARG A 112 -5.05 -20.45 4.28
N CYS A 113 -6.36 -20.27 4.49
CA CYS A 113 -7.37 -20.65 3.50
C CYS A 113 -7.64 -19.56 2.45
N HIS A 114 -7.45 -18.29 2.79
CA HIS A 114 -7.92 -17.18 1.96
C HIS A 114 -6.83 -16.19 1.57
N VAL A 115 -5.99 -15.77 2.52
CA VAL A 115 -5.05 -14.66 2.29
C VAL A 115 -3.77 -15.14 1.60
N VAL A 116 -3.11 -16.16 2.16
CA VAL A 116 -1.85 -16.69 1.63
C VAL A 116 -2.00 -17.27 0.21
N PRO A 117 -3.05 -18.05 -0.12
CA PRO A 117 -3.20 -18.58 -1.48
C PRO A 117 -3.44 -17.48 -2.53
N ALA A 118 -4.12 -16.40 -2.17
CA ALA A 118 -4.50 -15.35 -3.12
C ALA A 118 -3.41 -14.29 -3.31
N ILE A 119 -2.84 -13.78 -2.22
CA ILE A 119 -1.91 -12.63 -2.23
C ILE A 119 -0.57 -12.91 -1.55
N GLY A 120 -0.31 -14.16 -1.14
CA GLY A 120 0.91 -14.53 -0.41
C GLY A 120 2.21 -14.36 -1.21
N HIS A 121 2.14 -14.26 -2.54
CA HIS A 121 3.28 -14.02 -3.42
C HIS A 121 3.57 -12.53 -3.65
N LEU A 122 2.67 -11.63 -3.21
CA LEU A 122 2.83 -10.20 -3.37
C LEU A 122 3.67 -9.61 -2.24
N ARG A 123 4.47 -8.59 -2.56
CA ARG A 123 5.18 -7.80 -1.55
C ARG A 123 4.19 -6.89 -0.82
N LEU A 124 4.45 -6.60 0.45
CA LEU A 124 3.56 -5.74 1.25
C LEU A 124 3.29 -4.38 0.58
N ASP A 125 4.27 -3.80 -0.10
CA ASP A 125 4.12 -2.52 -0.82
C ASP A 125 3.21 -2.61 -2.04
N GLN A 126 3.08 -3.80 -2.62
CA GLN A 126 2.26 -4.05 -3.79
C GLN A 126 0.80 -4.36 -3.43
N VAL A 127 0.51 -4.60 -2.14
CA VAL A 127 -0.86 -4.78 -1.64
C VAL A 127 -1.55 -3.41 -1.60
N THR A 128 -2.06 -2.99 -2.75
CA THR A 128 -2.86 -1.78 -2.90
C THR A 128 -4.32 -2.03 -2.53
N TYR A 129 -5.11 -0.95 -2.45
CA TYR A 129 -6.53 -1.04 -2.16
C TYR A 129 -7.30 -1.89 -3.19
N ALA A 130 -6.93 -1.79 -4.46
CA ALA A 130 -7.54 -2.58 -5.54
C ALA A 130 -7.38 -4.09 -5.31
N VAL A 131 -6.18 -4.52 -4.91
CA VAL A 131 -5.91 -5.94 -4.61
C VAL A 131 -6.78 -6.45 -3.45
N ILE A 132 -7.03 -5.59 -2.45
CA ILE A 132 -7.90 -5.93 -1.32
C ILE A 132 -9.36 -6.03 -1.75
N GLU A 133 -9.84 -5.15 -2.64
CA GLU A 133 -11.19 -5.20 -3.19
C GLU A 133 -11.41 -6.45 -4.03
N ASP A 134 -10.46 -6.80 -4.90
CA ASP A 134 -10.51 -8.01 -5.71
C ASP A 134 -10.53 -9.28 -4.83
N LEU A 135 -9.75 -9.29 -3.74
CA LEU A 135 -9.80 -10.38 -2.77
C LEU A 135 -11.18 -10.51 -2.12
N LYS A 136 -11.79 -9.39 -1.70
CA LYS A 136 -13.14 -9.39 -1.12
C LYS A 136 -14.19 -9.89 -2.12
N LEU A 137 -14.11 -9.46 -3.38
CA LEU A 137 -15.00 -9.91 -4.45
C LEU A 137 -14.83 -11.41 -4.74
N THR A 138 -13.59 -11.90 -4.67
CA THR A 138 -13.31 -13.33 -4.85
C THR A 138 -13.91 -14.15 -3.71
N LEU A 139 -13.80 -13.67 -2.46
CA LEU A 139 -14.34 -14.36 -1.29
C LEU A 139 -15.87 -14.24 -1.16
N SER A 140 -16.49 -13.19 -1.71
CA SER A 140 -17.96 -13.02 -1.68
C SER A 140 -18.68 -13.92 -2.68
N ARG A 141 -17.97 -14.41 -3.71
CA ARG A 141 -18.49 -15.39 -4.66
C ARG A 141 -18.64 -16.73 -3.96
N LYS A 142 -19.82 -16.94 -3.37
CA LYS A 142 -20.26 -18.25 -2.88
C LYS A 142 -20.11 -19.25 -4.03
N PRO A 143 -19.38 -20.37 -3.88
CA PRO A 143 -19.48 -21.43 -4.87
C PRO A 143 -20.97 -21.81 -4.93
N ALA A 144 -21.53 -21.88 -6.14
CA ALA A 144 -22.88 -22.39 -6.31
C ALA A 144 -22.94 -23.71 -5.57
N ARG A 145 -23.76 -23.79 -4.51
CA ARG A 145 -24.05 -25.10 -3.91
C ARG A 145 -24.50 -25.96 -5.09
N ALA A 146 -23.84 -27.11 -5.29
CA ALA A 146 -24.34 -28.10 -6.22
C ALA A 146 -25.83 -28.27 -5.90
N ALA A 147 -26.69 -27.95 -6.86
CA ALA A 147 -28.12 -27.97 -6.67
C ALA A 147 -28.50 -29.37 -6.18
N ASP A 148 -29.01 -29.44 -4.96
CA ASP A 148 -29.63 -30.61 -4.39
C ASP A 148 -30.85 -30.95 -5.27
N LYS A 149 -30.67 -31.87 -6.23
CA LYS A 149 -31.79 -32.54 -6.89
C LYS A 149 -32.31 -33.61 -5.93
N GLY A 150 -33.00 -33.17 -4.88
CA GLY A 150 -33.92 -34.02 -4.13
C GLY A 150 -35.23 -34.12 -4.90
N ASP A 151 -35.22 -34.93 -5.97
CA ASP A 151 -36.43 -35.35 -6.69
C ASP A 151 -36.95 -36.60 -5.96
N GLY A 152 -38.18 -36.54 -5.44
CA GLY A 152 -38.80 -37.64 -4.70
C GLY A 152 -39.88 -37.23 -3.71
N ASP A 153 -40.84 -36.39 -4.13
CA ASP A 153 -42.12 -36.26 -3.44
C ASP A 153 -43.09 -37.30 -4.04
N GLU A 154 -43.13 -38.49 -3.43
CA GLU A 154 -44.17 -39.49 -3.71
C GLU A 154 -45.32 -39.31 -2.70
N PRO A 155 -46.56 -39.07 -3.15
CA PRO A 155 -47.68 -38.81 -2.26
C PRO A 155 -48.11 -40.10 -1.55
N ARG A 156 -48.02 -40.10 -0.22
CA ARG A 156 -48.55 -41.18 0.63
C ARG A 156 -50.06 -41.02 0.81
N ASP A 157 -50.81 -41.50 -0.16
CA ASP A 157 -52.26 -41.69 -0.03
C ASP A 157 -52.61 -43.15 0.36
N THR A 158 -52.96 -43.29 1.64
CA THR A 158 -54.07 -44.05 2.23
C THR A 158 -54.34 -45.54 1.87
N LEU A 159 -54.25 -46.36 2.93
CA LEU A 159 -55.22 -47.41 3.35
C LEU A 159 -55.74 -48.43 2.32
N THR A 160 -55.32 -49.70 2.43
CA THR A 160 -56.26 -50.83 2.22
C THR A 160 -55.90 -52.09 3.04
N ALA A 161 -56.85 -52.45 3.91
CA ALA A 161 -57.26 -53.78 4.40
C ALA A 161 -56.25 -54.77 5.02
N LYS A 162 -56.42 -54.95 6.34
CA LYS A 162 -56.28 -56.23 7.03
C LYS A 162 -57.22 -57.28 6.39
N SER A 163 -56.67 -58.40 5.96
CA SER A 163 -57.40 -59.66 5.75
C SER A 163 -56.48 -60.79 6.25
N ILE A 164 -56.61 -61.16 7.52
CA ILE A 164 -57.24 -62.42 7.96
C ILE A 164 -56.82 -63.58 7.06
N CYS A 165 -55.71 -64.24 7.39
CA CYS A 165 -55.46 -65.60 6.96
C CYS A 165 -56.02 -66.53 8.03
N SER A 166 -57.20 -67.07 7.74
CA SER A 166 -57.79 -68.22 8.39
C SER A 166 -57.52 -69.47 7.54
N VAL A 167 -57.60 -70.64 8.20
CA VAL A 167 -57.76 -72.01 7.66
C VAL A 167 -56.46 -72.79 7.42
N SER A 168 -56.00 -73.65 8.33
CA SER A 168 -56.44 -75.01 8.73
C SER A 168 -55.71 -76.13 7.95
N ARG A 169 -55.08 -77.07 8.64
CA ARG A 169 -55.66 -78.39 8.98
C ARG A 169 -54.74 -79.15 9.93
#